data_AF-A0A9W7BKA7-F1
#
_entry.id   AF-A0A9W7BKA7-F1
#
_cell.length_a   1.000
_cell.length_b   1.000
_cell.length_c   1.000
_cell.angle_alpha   90.00
_cell.angle_beta   90.00
_cell.angle_gamma   90.00
#
_symmetry.space_group_name_H-M   'P 1'
#
loop_
_entity.id
_entity.type
_entity.pdbx_description
1 polymer ?
#
loop_
_entity_poly.entity_id
_entity_poly.type
_entity_poly.pdbx_seq_one_letter_code
_entity_poly.pdbx_strand_id
1 'polypeptide(L)'
;MYIITPSNLPESQEFAHLYITGGKNTDVPSATSEDILACADLAMGMRQKVIVLFQVPNFPLWINTDEGPTELLGEDALLANTFVHYMDHVKGGGDPESLPDASFVVLLPMVKSGFAAMAASEDFFGGEKIKWTVSGASKRGWTTWLVGAVDQARPVADQCVHGIVPIVLNGLHFAETLKH
;
A
#
# COMPACT_ATOMS: atom_id res chain seq x y z
N MET A 1 -12.72 0.62 -0.80
CA MET A 1 -12.22 0.14 0.52
C MET A 1 -13.36 -0.60 1.21
N TYR A 2 -13.07 -1.69 1.91
CA TYR A 2 -14.01 -2.42 2.75
C TYR A 2 -13.55 -2.37 4.21
N ILE A 3 -14.49 -2.28 5.13
CA ILE A 3 -14.24 -2.42 6.57
C ILE A 3 -14.97 -3.67 7.03
N ILE A 4 -14.21 -4.63 7.56
CA ILE A 4 -14.71 -5.89 8.07
C ILE A 4 -14.70 -5.81 9.59
N THR A 5 -15.89 -5.86 10.19
CA THR A 5 -16.09 -5.89 11.64
C THR A 5 -16.44 -7.32 12.03
N PRO A 6 -15.56 -8.06 12.75
CA PRO A 6 -15.84 -9.42 13.17
C PRO A 6 -16.90 -9.44 14.27
N SER A 7 -17.69 -10.52 14.35
CA SER A 7 -18.77 -10.64 15.33
C SER A 7 -18.28 -10.88 16.77
N ASN A 8 -17.00 -11.22 16.94
CA ASN A 8 -16.35 -11.50 18.23
C ASN A 8 -15.41 -10.36 18.69
N LEU A 9 -15.68 -9.14 18.22
CA LEU A 9 -14.95 -7.92 18.57
C LEU A 9 -15.05 -7.64 20.08
N PRO A 10 -13.94 -7.41 20.79
CA PRO A 10 -13.98 -6.93 22.17
C PRO A 10 -14.50 -5.49 22.26
N GLU A 11 -14.94 -5.09 23.46
CA GLU A 11 -15.54 -3.77 23.72
C GLU A 11 -14.59 -2.60 23.40
N SER A 12 -13.28 -2.78 23.60
CA SER A 12 -12.27 -1.80 23.22
C SER A 12 -11.43 -2.31 22.05
N GLN A 13 -11.07 -1.38 21.15
CA GLN A 13 -10.22 -1.64 19.99
C GLN A 13 -9.03 -0.68 20.01
N GLU A 14 -7.88 -1.17 20.47
CA GLU A 14 -6.62 -0.42 20.36
C GLU A 14 -5.94 -0.65 19.01
N PHE A 15 -6.19 -1.80 18.38
CA PHE A 15 -5.50 -2.24 17.17
C PHE A 15 -6.49 -2.54 16.04
N ALA A 16 -6.07 -2.23 14.81
CA ALA A 16 -6.72 -2.69 13.59
C ALA A 16 -5.68 -3.09 12.54
N HIS A 17 -6.15 -3.77 11.52
CA HIS A 17 -5.30 -4.26 10.44
C HIS A 17 -5.69 -3.64 9.11
N LEU A 18 -4.72 -3.07 8.40
CA LEU A 18 -4.87 -2.60 7.04
C LEU A 18 -4.23 -3.61 6.08
N TYR A 19 -5.03 -4.17 5.18
CA TYR A 19 -4.55 -4.95 4.04
C TYR A 19 -4.66 -4.13 2.76
N ILE A 20 -3.50 -3.86 2.15
CA ILE A 20 -3.37 -3.13 0.90
C ILE A 20 -3.30 -4.13 -0.25
N THR A 21 -4.28 -4.08 -1.15
CA THR A 21 -4.40 -4.97 -2.32
C THR A 21 -4.59 -4.19 -3.63
N GLY A 22 -4.51 -4.92 -4.73
CA GLY A 22 -4.58 -4.40 -6.08
C GLY A 22 -6.00 -4.36 -6.65
N GLY A 23 -6.09 -4.65 -7.94
CA GLY A 23 -7.29 -4.47 -8.75
C GLY A 23 -7.20 -3.21 -9.61
N LYS A 24 -7.79 -3.26 -10.80
CA LYS A 24 -7.87 -2.09 -11.68
C LYS A 24 -8.86 -1.08 -11.12
N ASN A 25 -8.71 0.16 -11.51
CA ASN A 25 -9.66 1.24 -11.23
C ASN A 25 -11.01 1.06 -11.94
N THR A 26 -11.05 0.19 -12.95
CA THR A 26 -12.27 -0.30 -13.59
C THR A 26 -12.96 -1.42 -12.81
N ASP A 27 -12.26 -2.05 -11.87
CA ASP A 27 -12.78 -3.18 -11.11
C ASP A 27 -13.54 -2.66 -9.89
N VAL A 28 -14.78 -3.08 -9.72
CA VAL A 28 -15.53 -2.87 -8.47
C VAL A 28 -15.18 -4.03 -7.54
N PRO A 29 -14.54 -3.79 -6.38
CA PRO A 29 -14.16 -4.90 -5.51
C PRO A 29 -15.41 -5.62 -5.01
N SER A 30 -15.42 -6.96 -5.09
CA SER A 30 -16.54 -7.78 -4.64
C SER A 30 -16.41 -8.11 -3.16
N ALA A 31 -17.53 -8.11 -2.42
CA ALA A 31 -17.60 -8.60 -1.04
C ALA A 31 -17.33 -10.11 -0.91
N THR A 32 -17.28 -10.84 -2.03
CA THR A 32 -16.95 -12.27 -2.10
C THR A 32 -15.60 -12.55 -2.74
N SER A 33 -14.75 -11.52 -2.93
CA SER A 33 -13.40 -11.76 -3.45
C SER A 33 -12.57 -12.55 -2.44
N GLU A 34 -11.58 -13.27 -2.95
CA GLU A 34 -10.64 -14.04 -2.12
C GLU A 34 -9.95 -13.17 -1.06
N ASP A 35 -9.53 -11.96 -1.44
CA ASP A 35 -8.95 -10.98 -0.52
C ASP A 35 -9.90 -10.64 0.64
N ILE A 36 -11.21 -10.42 0.35
CA ILE A 36 -12.21 -10.13 1.40
C ILE A 36 -12.43 -11.33 2.29
N LEU A 37 -12.57 -12.53 1.72
CA LEU A 37 -12.81 -13.76 2.49
C LEU A 37 -11.62 -14.07 3.41
N ALA A 38 -10.40 -13.99 2.89
CA ALA A 38 -9.18 -14.17 3.69
C ALA A 38 -9.07 -13.10 4.81
N CYS A 39 -9.42 -11.85 4.50
CA CYS A 39 -9.43 -10.78 5.50
C CYS A 39 -10.55 -10.94 6.54
N ALA A 40 -11.68 -11.58 6.20
CA ALA A 40 -12.73 -11.91 7.15
C ALA A 40 -12.27 -12.99 8.15
N ASP A 41 -11.59 -14.03 7.67
CA ASP A 41 -10.97 -15.03 8.53
C ASP A 41 -9.90 -14.41 9.45
N LEU A 42 -9.07 -13.52 8.89
CA LEU A 42 -8.08 -12.76 9.64
C LEU A 42 -8.74 -11.88 10.73
N ALA A 43 -9.84 -11.19 10.40
CA ALA A 43 -10.58 -10.37 11.35
C ALA A 43 -11.12 -11.20 12.53
N MET A 44 -11.71 -12.36 12.24
CA MET A 44 -12.24 -13.28 13.24
C MET A 44 -11.13 -13.84 14.14
N GLY A 45 -9.98 -14.21 13.54
CA GLY A 45 -8.83 -14.77 14.26
C GLY A 45 -8.13 -13.76 15.16
N MET A 46 -7.95 -12.53 14.69
CA MET A 46 -7.31 -11.45 15.47
C MET A 46 -8.28 -10.76 16.42
N ARG A 47 -9.60 -10.92 16.22
CA ARG A 47 -10.67 -10.19 16.93
C ARG A 47 -10.49 -8.68 16.79
N GLN A 48 -10.16 -8.25 15.58
CA GLN A 48 -9.87 -6.86 15.23
C GLN A 48 -10.63 -6.46 13.97
N LYS A 49 -10.92 -5.17 13.84
CA LYS A 49 -11.40 -4.62 12.57
C LYS A 49 -10.31 -4.77 11.51
N VAL A 50 -10.68 -5.26 10.32
CA VAL A 50 -9.76 -5.39 9.18
C VAL A 50 -10.25 -4.51 8.04
N ILE A 51 -9.37 -3.66 7.53
CA ILE A 51 -9.64 -2.71 6.46
C ILE A 51 -8.95 -3.23 5.20
N VAL A 52 -9.70 -3.36 4.11
CA VAL A 52 -9.15 -3.79 2.82
C VAL A 52 -9.17 -2.62 1.83
N LEU A 53 -7.98 -2.14 1.48
CA LEU A 53 -7.77 -1.06 0.53
C LEU A 53 -7.39 -1.64 -0.84
N PHE A 54 -8.31 -1.55 -1.80
CA PHE A 54 -8.09 -1.98 -3.18
C PHE A 54 -7.51 -0.86 -4.04
N GLN A 55 -7.14 -1.21 -5.27
CA GLN A 55 -6.72 -0.27 -6.31
C GLN A 55 -5.47 0.52 -5.90
N VAL A 56 -4.49 -0.18 -5.32
CA VAL A 56 -3.17 0.38 -4.98
C VAL A 56 -2.09 -0.37 -5.76
N PRO A 57 -1.43 0.24 -6.77
CA PRO A 57 -1.71 1.58 -7.29
C PRO A 57 -3.07 1.65 -7.99
N ASN A 58 -3.56 2.87 -8.18
CA ASN A 58 -4.76 3.11 -8.97
C ASN A 58 -4.37 3.03 -10.45
N PHE A 59 -4.62 1.90 -11.11
CA PHE A 59 -4.22 1.63 -12.49
C PHE A 59 -5.40 1.06 -13.30
N PRO A 60 -5.41 1.11 -14.64
CA PRO A 60 -4.38 1.67 -15.49
C PRO A 60 -4.41 3.21 -15.58
N LEU A 61 -3.27 3.81 -15.93
CA LEU A 61 -3.10 5.27 -16.11
C LEU A 61 -2.13 5.56 -17.26
N TRP A 62 -2.30 6.70 -17.93
CA TRP A 62 -1.25 7.28 -18.80
C TRP A 62 -0.40 8.27 -17.99
N ILE A 63 0.86 8.43 -18.39
CA ILE A 63 1.76 9.45 -17.85
C ILE A 63 1.92 10.54 -18.91
N ASN A 64 1.72 11.80 -18.54
CA ASN A 64 1.99 12.91 -19.45
C ASN A 64 3.48 13.19 -19.50
N THR A 65 4.03 13.31 -20.71
CA THR A 65 5.42 13.70 -20.98
C THR A 65 5.45 14.89 -21.94
N ASP A 66 6.62 15.49 -22.14
CA ASP A 66 6.81 16.58 -23.09
C ASP A 66 6.49 16.18 -24.55
N GLU A 67 6.61 14.89 -24.88
CA GLU A 67 6.29 14.33 -26.20
C GLU A 67 4.81 13.93 -26.35
N GLY A 68 4.02 14.07 -25.27
CA GLY A 68 2.62 13.65 -25.19
C GLY A 68 2.39 12.57 -24.12
N PRO A 69 1.13 12.10 -23.95
CA PRO A 69 0.83 11.03 -23.03
C PRO A 69 1.44 9.71 -23.50
N THR A 70 1.93 8.89 -22.57
CA THR A 70 2.29 7.50 -22.83
C THR A 70 1.06 6.70 -23.27
N GLU A 71 1.30 5.46 -23.72
CA GLU A 71 0.24 4.46 -23.75
C GLU A 71 -0.33 4.21 -22.34
N LEU A 72 -1.51 3.59 -22.28
CA LEU A 72 -2.19 3.25 -21.04
C LEU A 72 -1.41 2.14 -20.31
N LEU A 73 -0.77 2.48 -19.19
CA LEU A 73 0.12 1.58 -18.48
C LEU A 73 -0.64 0.69 -17.49
N GLY A 74 -0.38 -0.62 -17.55
CA GLY A 74 -0.77 -1.58 -16.52
C GLY A 74 0.11 -1.46 -15.26
N GLU A 75 -0.24 -2.18 -14.18
CA GLU A 75 0.44 -2.08 -12.87
C GLU A 75 1.97 -2.11 -12.97
N ASP A 76 2.54 -3.16 -13.59
CA ASP A 76 3.99 -3.33 -13.69
C ASP A 76 4.67 -2.27 -14.54
N ALA A 77 4.08 -1.97 -15.70
CA ALA A 77 4.62 -0.96 -16.61
C ALA A 77 4.59 0.43 -15.96
N LEU A 78 3.54 0.74 -15.20
CA LEU A 78 3.38 1.99 -14.48
C LEU A 78 4.46 2.15 -13.39
N LEU A 79 4.66 1.14 -12.53
CA LEU A 79 5.71 1.19 -11.52
C LEU A 79 7.11 1.25 -12.16
N ALA A 80 7.39 0.41 -13.17
CA ALA A 80 8.69 0.36 -13.81
C ALA A 80 9.04 1.67 -14.52
N ASN A 81 8.09 2.25 -15.27
CA ASN A 81 8.29 3.50 -15.99
C ASN A 81 8.67 4.64 -15.03
N THR A 82 7.90 4.81 -13.95
CA THR A 82 8.17 5.86 -12.97
C THR A 82 9.45 5.60 -12.16
N PHE A 83 9.80 4.34 -11.88
CA PHE A 83 11.05 4.05 -11.18
C PHE A 83 12.30 4.26 -12.06
N VAL A 84 12.25 3.86 -13.34
CA VAL A 84 13.36 4.06 -14.29
C VAL A 84 13.63 5.55 -14.50
N HIS A 85 12.58 6.35 -14.68
CA HIS A 85 12.74 7.80 -14.85
C HIS A 85 13.47 8.45 -13.64
N TYR A 86 13.15 8.01 -12.42
CA TYR A 86 13.84 8.45 -11.21
C TYR A 86 15.30 8.01 -11.17
N MET A 87 15.56 6.74 -11.48
CA MET A 87 16.91 6.17 -11.44
C MET A 87 17.83 6.74 -12.52
N ASP A 88 17.32 7.05 -13.71
CA ASP A 88 18.13 7.62 -14.80
C ASP A 88 18.59 9.04 -14.46
N HIS A 89 17.78 9.85 -13.78
CA HIS A 89 18.24 11.14 -13.25
C HIS A 89 19.33 10.99 -12.20
N VAL A 90 19.17 10.04 -11.26
CA VAL A 90 20.20 9.75 -10.25
C VAL A 90 21.52 9.31 -10.91
N LYS A 91 21.45 8.44 -11.93
CA LYS A 91 22.63 7.97 -12.67
C LYS A 91 23.26 9.04 -13.57
N GLY A 92 22.46 9.98 -14.09
CA GLY A 92 22.89 11.07 -14.96
C GLY A 92 23.72 12.16 -14.26
N GLY A 93 24.00 12.01 -12.96
CA GLY A 93 24.80 12.97 -12.18
C GLY A 93 23.96 13.91 -11.32
N GLY A 94 22.69 13.58 -11.05
CA GLY A 94 21.92 14.28 -10.01
C GLY A 94 22.61 14.14 -8.66
N ASP A 95 22.94 15.26 -8.02
CA ASP A 95 23.39 15.32 -6.62
C ASP A 95 22.23 14.82 -5.72
N PRO A 96 22.46 14.05 -4.64
CA PRO A 96 21.47 13.79 -3.59
C PRO A 96 20.77 15.05 -3.04
N GLU A 97 21.42 16.22 -3.08
CA GLU A 97 20.82 17.53 -2.74
C GLU A 97 19.94 18.09 -3.88
N SER A 98 19.99 17.49 -5.07
CA SER A 98 19.26 17.82 -6.30
C SER A 98 18.49 16.62 -6.88
N LEU A 99 18.01 15.74 -5.99
CA LEU A 99 17.17 14.61 -6.39
C LEU A 99 16.01 15.11 -7.26
N PRO A 100 15.62 14.34 -8.29
CA PRO A 100 14.46 14.69 -9.08
C PRO A 100 13.25 14.65 -8.16
N ASP A 101 12.25 15.48 -8.44
CA ASP A 101 11.02 15.50 -7.65
C ASP A 101 10.42 14.10 -7.61
N ALA A 102 10.50 13.40 -6.48
CA ALA A 102 10.00 12.03 -6.35
C ALA A 102 8.45 11.95 -6.44
N SER A 103 7.76 13.08 -6.58
CA SER A 103 6.30 13.14 -6.70
C SER A 103 5.74 12.33 -7.88
N PHE A 104 6.53 12.13 -8.95
CA PHE A 104 6.12 11.29 -10.08
C PHE A 104 6.25 9.79 -9.80
N VAL A 105 6.95 9.36 -8.74
CA VAL A 105 7.12 7.95 -8.43
C VAL A 105 5.84 7.39 -7.82
N VAL A 106 5.21 6.44 -8.49
CA VAL A 106 3.87 5.91 -8.12
C VAL A 106 3.84 5.23 -6.74
N LEU A 107 4.99 4.82 -6.20
CA LEU A 107 5.09 4.36 -4.81
C LEU A 107 4.65 5.44 -3.80
N LEU A 108 4.86 6.73 -4.08
CA LEU A 108 4.45 7.81 -3.20
C LEU A 108 2.92 7.87 -3.02
N PRO A 109 2.08 7.99 -4.07
CA PRO A 109 0.64 7.95 -3.90
C PRO A 109 0.15 6.59 -3.36
N MET A 110 0.84 5.48 -3.62
CA MET A 110 0.52 4.20 -2.97
C MET A 110 0.65 4.29 -1.44
N VAL A 111 1.75 4.84 -0.92
CA VAL A 111 1.96 5.01 0.52
C VAL A 111 0.95 6.00 1.12
N LYS A 112 0.74 7.14 0.45
CA LYS A 112 -0.26 8.13 0.88
C LYS A 112 -1.67 7.54 0.97
N SER A 113 -2.03 6.65 0.04
CA SER A 113 -3.34 5.99 0.06
C SER A 113 -3.53 5.10 1.29
N GLY A 114 -2.46 4.46 1.79
CA GLY A 114 -2.49 3.69 3.02
C GLY A 114 -2.80 4.56 4.25
N PHE A 115 -2.08 5.67 4.41
CA PHE A 115 -2.36 6.63 5.50
C PHE A 115 -3.75 7.27 5.38
N ALA A 116 -4.20 7.57 4.16
CA ALA A 116 -5.54 8.09 3.93
C ALA A 116 -6.63 7.07 4.33
N ALA A 117 -6.43 5.77 4.04
CA ALA A 117 -7.33 4.72 4.48
C ALA A 117 -7.37 4.57 6.00
N MET A 118 -6.23 4.66 6.68
CA MET A 118 -6.18 4.66 8.15
C MET A 118 -6.97 5.83 8.73
N ALA A 119 -6.69 7.06 8.28
CA ALA A 119 -7.38 8.26 8.76
C ALA A 119 -8.88 8.21 8.50
N ALA A 120 -9.30 7.80 7.30
CA ALA A 120 -10.73 7.64 6.97
C ALA A 120 -11.43 6.58 7.82
N SER A 121 -10.70 5.52 8.20
CA SER A 121 -11.24 4.47 9.06
C SER A 121 -11.39 4.94 10.51
N GLU A 122 -10.40 5.67 11.04
CA GLU A 122 -10.49 6.28 12.38
C GLU A 122 -11.67 7.27 12.47
N ASP A 123 -11.86 8.11 11.45
CA ASP A 123 -13.02 9.00 11.35
C ASP A 123 -14.34 8.21 11.34
N PHE A 124 -14.42 7.14 10.54
CA PHE A 124 -15.58 6.25 10.53
C PHE A 124 -15.82 5.55 11.89
N PHE A 125 -14.77 5.30 12.68
CA PHE A 125 -14.87 4.74 14.02
C PHE A 125 -15.21 5.78 15.11
N GLY A 126 -15.50 7.03 14.73
CA GLY A 126 -15.83 8.10 15.69
C GLY A 126 -14.61 8.84 16.22
N GLY A 127 -13.48 8.81 15.49
CA GLY A 127 -12.24 9.50 15.86
C GLY A 127 -11.36 8.73 16.84
N GLU A 128 -11.60 7.42 17.01
CA GLU A 128 -10.74 6.55 17.82
C GLU A 128 -9.33 6.47 17.22
N LYS A 129 -8.30 6.73 18.03
CA LYS A 129 -6.91 6.53 17.60
C LYS A 129 -6.58 5.04 17.61
N ILE A 130 -6.10 4.53 16.49
CA ILE A 130 -5.83 3.11 16.30
C ILE A 130 -4.34 2.87 16.05
N LYS A 131 -3.83 1.77 16.58
CA LYS A 131 -2.53 1.21 16.20
C LYS A 131 -2.70 0.21 15.06
N TRP A 132 -1.96 0.43 13.99
CA TRP A 132 -2.15 -0.26 12.72
C TRP A 132 -1.09 -1.34 12.50
N THR A 133 -1.55 -2.54 12.17
CA THR A 133 -0.72 -3.51 11.44
C THR A 133 -1.01 -3.37 9.96
N VAL A 134 0.03 -3.23 9.13
CA VAL A 134 -0.14 -3.00 7.68
C VAL A 134 0.46 -4.15 6.89
N SER A 135 -0.35 -4.76 6.02
CA SER A 135 0.06 -5.90 5.19
C SER A 135 -0.29 -5.67 3.72
N GLY A 136 0.40 -6.37 2.83
CA GLY A 136 0.18 -6.27 1.40
C GLY A 136 1.07 -7.24 0.63
N ALA A 137 0.57 -7.70 -0.51
CA ALA A 137 1.27 -8.67 -1.35
C ALA A 137 1.89 -8.06 -2.60
N SER A 138 2.98 -8.64 -3.08
CA SER A 138 3.69 -8.22 -4.29
C SER A 138 4.13 -6.74 -4.17
N LYS A 139 3.75 -5.87 -5.11
CA LYS A 139 4.13 -4.45 -5.08
C LYS A 139 3.52 -3.70 -3.88
N ARG A 140 2.37 -4.16 -3.37
CA ARG A 140 1.77 -3.63 -2.14
C ARG A 140 2.57 -4.04 -0.90
N GLY A 141 3.31 -5.14 -0.96
CA GLY A 141 4.31 -5.49 0.06
C GLY A 141 5.47 -4.49 0.11
N TRP A 142 5.86 -3.90 -1.03
CA TRP A 142 6.79 -2.77 -1.02
C TRP A 142 6.16 -1.51 -0.40
N THR A 143 4.88 -1.29 -0.66
CA THR A 143 4.12 -0.20 -0.02
C THR A 143 4.14 -0.33 1.50
N THR A 144 4.02 -1.53 2.07
CA THR A 144 4.05 -1.68 3.54
C THR A 144 5.39 -1.33 4.15
N TRP A 145 6.51 -1.68 3.49
CA TRP A 145 7.85 -1.25 3.91
C TRP A 145 7.94 0.28 3.99
N LEU A 146 7.47 0.96 2.95
CA LEU A 146 7.51 2.42 2.89
C LEU A 146 6.53 3.08 3.88
N VAL A 147 5.34 2.50 4.09
CA VAL A 147 4.40 2.96 5.13
C VAL A 147 5.07 2.91 6.51
N GLY A 148 5.71 1.79 6.86
CA GLY A 148 6.43 1.67 8.13
C GLY A 148 7.58 2.67 8.26
N ALA A 149 8.39 2.82 7.19
CA ALA A 149 9.51 3.77 7.18
C ALA A 149 9.04 5.23 7.31
N VAL A 150 7.98 5.61 6.60
CA VAL A 150 7.39 6.96 6.69
C VAL A 150 6.81 7.20 8.08
N ASP A 151 6.10 6.23 8.66
CA ASP A 151 5.52 6.39 10.00
C ASP A 151 6.63 6.56 11.05
N GLN A 152 7.69 5.74 10.99
CA GLN A 152 8.83 5.84 11.90
C GLN A 152 9.54 7.20 11.84
N ALA A 153 9.52 7.89 10.69
CA ALA A 153 10.09 9.22 10.52
C ALA A 153 9.20 10.36 11.08
N ARG A 154 7.93 10.08 11.43
CA ARG A 154 7.01 11.05 12.02
C ARG A 154 7.34 11.31 13.50
N PRO A 155 6.89 12.44 14.07
CA PRO A 155 6.94 12.65 15.51
C PRO A 155 6.32 11.48 16.27
N VAL A 156 6.92 11.07 17.40
CA VAL A 156 6.49 9.89 18.17
C VAL A 156 5.01 9.95 18.56
N ALA A 157 4.47 11.15 18.82
CA ALA A 157 3.05 11.33 19.16
C ALA A 157 2.07 11.08 18.00
N ASP A 158 2.58 11.09 16.76
CA ASP A 158 1.81 10.93 15.53
C ASP A 158 1.99 9.54 14.89
N GLN A 159 2.92 8.73 15.42
CA GLN A 159 3.15 7.36 14.97
C GLN A 159 1.93 6.49 15.27
N CYS A 160 1.48 5.73 14.27
CA CYS A 160 0.32 4.87 14.39
C CYS A 160 0.56 3.46 13.86
N VAL A 161 1.68 3.18 13.18
CA VAL A 161 2.00 1.85 12.66
C VAL A 161 2.75 1.04 13.71
N HIS A 162 2.09 0.00 14.23
CA HIS A 162 2.67 -0.90 15.23
C HIS A 162 3.47 -2.05 14.59
N GLY A 163 3.11 -2.45 13.36
CA GLY A 163 3.77 -3.54 12.66
C GLY A 163 3.49 -3.56 11.16
N ILE A 164 4.39 -4.18 10.41
CA ILE A 164 4.22 -4.41 8.97
C ILE A 164 4.38 -5.88 8.63
N VAL A 165 3.61 -6.36 7.65
CA VAL A 165 3.65 -7.74 7.13
C VAL A 165 3.80 -7.68 5.60
N PRO A 166 5.03 -7.48 5.10
CA PRO A 166 5.30 -7.45 3.67
C PRO A 166 5.29 -8.86 3.08
N ILE A 167 4.33 -9.15 2.19
CA ILE A 167 4.23 -10.44 1.50
C ILE A 167 4.90 -10.27 0.12
N VAL A 168 6.20 -10.54 0.06
CA VAL A 168 7.03 -10.30 -1.13
C VAL A 168 7.74 -11.58 -1.58
N LEU A 169 8.04 -11.65 -2.88
CA LEU A 169 8.94 -12.67 -3.42
C LEU A 169 10.31 -12.57 -2.72
N ASN A 170 10.93 -13.71 -2.42
CA ASN A 170 12.32 -13.73 -1.97
C ASN A 170 13.26 -13.32 -3.13
N GLY A 171 13.50 -12.02 -3.23
CA GLY A 171 14.33 -11.43 -4.27
C GLY A 171 15.84 -11.65 -4.09
N LEU A 172 16.29 -12.01 -2.88
CA LEU A 172 17.71 -12.24 -2.60
C LEU A 172 18.20 -13.58 -3.16
N HIS A 173 17.27 -14.52 -3.39
CA HIS A 173 17.54 -15.85 -3.93
C HIS A 173 16.80 -16.09 -5.26
N PHE A 174 16.75 -15.07 -6.14
CA PHE A 174 15.94 -15.07 -7.36
C PHE A 174 16.07 -16.35 -8.20
N ALA A 175 17.31 -16.82 -8.42
CA ALA A 175 17.58 -18.02 -9.22
C ALA A 175 17.06 -19.32 -8.58
N GLU A 176 16.92 -19.37 -7.25
CA GLU A 176 16.35 -20.51 -6.53
C GLU A 176 14.83 -20.39 -6.46
N THR A 177 14.33 -19.19 -6.17
CA THR A 177 12.90 -18.88 -6.09
C THR A 177 12.16 -19.15 -7.40
N LEU A 178 12.79 -18.93 -8.56
CA LEU A 178 12.17 -19.14 -9.89
C LEU A 178 12.16 -20.61 -10.36
N LYS A 179 12.76 -21.55 -9.62
CA LYS A 179 12.78 -22.98 -9.99
C LYS A 179 11.54 -23.74 -9.52
N HIS A 180 10.73 -23.12 -8.67
CA HIS A 180 9.48 -23.65 -8.12
C HIS A 180 8.28 -23.04 -8.84
#